data_AF-A0A957CMZ2-F1
#
_entry.id   AF-A0A957CMZ2-F1
#
_cell.length_a   1.000
_cell.length_b   1.000
_cell.length_c   1.000
_cell.angle_alpha   90.00
_cell.angle_beta   90.00
_cell.angle_gamma   90.00
#
_symmetry.space_group_name_H-M   'P 1'
#
loop_
_entity.id
_entity.type
_entity.pdbx_description
1 polymer ?
#
loop_
_entity_poly.entity_id
_entity_poly.type
_entity_poly.pdbx_seq_one_letter_code
_entity_poly.pdbx_strand_id
1 'polypeptide(L)'
;MNESIGVILIIFISSITLSSLLATLIYLIPARVKHTRHTIEQAPGRAFLIGLVNMLFFGVLAAIFANGGDVGGLIGVIILLVLGGFAAIGLSSIVSTLRDRLYPDLQGSGMKAAVKTAVLLILATLTPF
;
A
#
# COMPACT_ATOMS: atom_id res chain seq x y z
N MET A 1 -4.98 -27.41 -13.85
CA MET A 1 -6.27 -26.68 -13.93
C MET A 1 -6.80 -26.24 -12.57
N ASN A 2 -6.83 -27.10 -11.53
CA ASN A 2 -7.28 -26.68 -10.18
C ASN A 2 -6.43 -25.56 -9.56
N GLU A 3 -5.11 -25.60 -9.74
CA GLU A 3 -4.19 -24.58 -9.21
C GLU A 3 -4.43 -23.20 -9.86
N SER A 4 -4.72 -23.17 -11.17
CA SER A 4 -4.98 -21.94 -11.92
C SER A 4 -6.25 -21.24 -11.43
N ILE A 5 -7.30 -21.99 -11.13
CA ILE A 5 -8.54 -21.44 -10.56
C ILE A 5 -8.28 -20.87 -9.16
N GLY A 6 -7.52 -21.59 -8.33
CA GLY A 6 -7.14 -21.13 -7.00
C GLY A 6 -6.36 -19.81 -7.02
N VAL A 7 -5.38 -19.69 -7.91
CA VAL A 7 -4.58 -18.45 -8.07
C VAL A 7 -5.46 -17.27 -8.51
N ILE A 8 -6.35 -17.47 -9.48
CA ILE A 8 -7.28 -16.41 -9.92
C ILE A 8 -8.16 -15.93 -8.76
N LEU A 9 -8.67 -16.85 -7.94
CA LEU A 9 -9.52 -16.54 -6.79
C LEU A 9 -8.76 -15.77 -5.71
N ILE A 10 -7.52 -16.16 -5.43
CA ILE A 10 -6.64 -15.47 -4.47
C ILE A 10 -6.35 -14.03 -4.94
N ILE A 11 -6.03 -13.85 -6.22
CA ILE A 11 -5.77 -12.52 -6.80
C ILE A 11 -7.02 -11.64 -6.66
N PHE A 12 -8.19 -12.19 -6.95
CA PHE A 12 -9.45 -11.45 -6.89
C PHE A 12 -9.79 -10.99 -5.46
N ILE A 13 -9.74 -11.92 -4.50
CA ILE A 13 -10.01 -11.62 -3.08
C ILE A 13 -8.99 -10.61 -2.55
N SER A 14 -7.71 -10.81 -2.83
CA SER A 14 -6.64 -9.92 -2.35
C SER A 14 -6.80 -8.51 -2.90
N SER A 15 -7.20 -8.38 -4.18
CA SER A 15 -7.45 -7.08 -4.82
C SER A 15 -8.60 -6.31 -4.18
N ILE A 16 -9.69 -7.00 -3.84
CA ILE A 16 -10.84 -6.40 -3.15
C ILE A 16 -10.44 -5.93 -1.75
N THR A 17 -9.78 -6.80 -0.98
CA THR A 17 -9.33 -6.46 0.38
C THR A 17 -8.35 -5.29 0.36
N LEU A 18 -7.38 -5.30 -0.56
CA LEU A 18 -6.42 -4.21 -0.68
C LEU A 18 -7.10 -2.89 -1.10
N SER A 19 -8.05 -2.94 -2.04
CA SER A 19 -8.83 -1.75 -2.43
C SER A 19 -9.59 -1.16 -1.25
N SER A 20 -10.25 -2.01 -0.46
CA SER A 20 -11.00 -1.61 0.73
C SER A 20 -10.09 -1.00 1.80
N LEU A 21 -8.94 -1.64 2.04
CA LEU A 21 -7.92 -1.14 2.96
C LEU A 21 -7.45 0.26 2.56
N LEU A 22 -7.01 0.44 1.31
CA LEU A 22 -6.47 1.71 0.83
C LEU A 22 -7.49 2.84 0.86
N ALA A 23 -8.74 2.55 0.46
CA ALA A 23 -9.83 3.52 0.50
C ALA A 23 -10.16 3.93 1.93
N THR A 24 -10.22 2.97 2.86
CA THR A 24 -10.54 3.23 4.27
C THR A 24 -9.43 3.98 4.99
N LEU A 25 -8.16 3.70 4.68
CA LEU A 25 -7.01 4.28 5.37
C LEU A 25 -6.92 5.81 5.22
N ILE A 26 -7.38 6.36 4.08
CA ILE A 26 -7.51 7.81 3.84
C ILE A 26 -8.41 8.46 4.92
N TYR A 27 -9.45 7.75 5.35
CA TYR A 27 -10.44 8.24 6.32
C TYR A 27 -10.10 7.86 7.75
N LEU A 28 -9.48 6.69 7.97
CA LEU A 28 -9.18 6.19 9.31
C LEU A 28 -8.02 6.96 9.96
N ILE A 29 -7.00 7.35 9.17
CA ILE A 29 -5.81 8.03 9.69
C ILE A 29 -5.43 9.23 8.79
N PRO A 30 -6.32 10.23 8.62
CA PRO A 30 -6.18 11.29 7.62
C PRO A 30 -4.94 12.16 7.85
N ALA A 31 -4.54 12.38 9.11
CA ALA A 31 -3.36 13.18 9.44
C ALA A 31 -2.07 12.56 8.89
N ARG A 32 -1.92 11.22 8.98
CA ARG A 32 -0.74 10.51 8.48
C ARG A 32 -0.73 10.46 6.96
N VAL A 33 -1.88 10.20 6.35
CA VAL A 33 -2.01 10.20 4.88
C VAL A 33 -1.72 11.59 4.30
N LYS A 34 -2.21 12.67 4.93
CA LYS A 34 -1.91 14.05 4.52
C LYS A 34 -0.43 14.41 4.65
N HIS A 35 0.23 13.98 5.72
CA HIS A 35 1.66 14.18 5.89
C HIS A 35 2.46 13.47 4.79
N THR A 36 2.16 12.20 4.51
CA THR A 36 2.84 11.45 3.44
C THR A 36 2.59 12.08 2.07
N ARG A 37 1.38 12.59 1.82
CA ARG A 37 1.07 13.35 0.60
C ARG A 37 1.94 14.58 0.45
N HIS A 38 2.06 15.37 1.52
CA HIS A 38 2.87 16.58 1.50
C HIS A 38 4.35 16.28 1.22
N THR A 39 4.89 15.22 1.82
CA THR A 39 6.27 14.77 1.56
C THR A 39 6.48 14.36 0.11
N ILE A 40 5.50 13.66 -0.49
CA ILE A 40 5.55 13.27 -1.92
C ILE A 40 5.50 14.51 -2.82
N GLU A 41 4.67 15.51 -2.49
CA GLU A 41 4.54 16.74 -3.28
C GLU A 41 5.83 17.59 -3.25
N GLN A 42 6.57 17.60 -2.13
CA GLN A 42 7.80 18.39 -2.00
C GLN A 42 9.03 17.75 -2.66
N ALA A 43 9.19 16.43 -2.54
CA ALA A 43 10.40 15.74 -3.01
C ALA A 43 10.11 14.26 -3.35
N PRO A 44 9.37 13.98 -4.44
CA PRO A 44 8.87 12.64 -4.73
C PRO A 44 9.98 11.62 -4.92
N GLY A 45 11.02 11.96 -5.71
CA GLY A 45 12.15 11.07 -5.97
C GLY A 45 12.99 10.77 -4.73
N ARG A 46 13.26 11.78 -3.90
CA ARG A 46 14.02 11.60 -2.66
C ARG A 46 13.23 10.77 -1.64
N ALA A 47 11.94 11.05 -1.47
CA ALA A 47 11.08 10.31 -0.56
C ALA A 47 10.96 8.84 -0.96
N PHE A 48 10.81 8.56 -2.26
CA PHE A 48 10.80 7.21 -2.79
C PHE A 48 12.10 6.47 -2.54
N LEU A 49 13.26 7.08 -2.84
CA LEU A 49 14.57 6.47 -2.61
C LEU A 49 14.82 6.15 -1.13
N ILE A 50 14.51 7.08 -0.23
CA ILE A 50 14.63 6.86 1.22
C ILE A 50 13.73 5.69 1.66
N GLY A 51 12.47 5.67 1.19
CA GLY A 51 11.54 4.59 1.46
C GLY A 51 12.04 3.24 0.97
N LEU A 52 12.58 3.18 -0.26
CA LEU A 52 13.13 1.98 -0.86
C LEU A 52 14.34 1.45 -0.07
N VAL A 53 15.29 2.32 0.27
CA VAL A 53 16.47 1.94 1.06
C VAL A 53 16.04 1.41 2.43
N ASN A 54 15.10 2.07 3.10
CA ASN A 54 14.57 1.61 4.38
C ASN A 54 13.85 0.27 4.26
N MET A 55 13.02 0.09 3.22
CA MET A 55 12.32 -1.16 2.97
C MET A 55 13.30 -2.31 2.74
N LEU A 56 14.37 -2.09 1.96
CA LEU A 56 15.41 -3.09 1.74
C LEU A 56 16.18 -3.41 3.03
N PHE A 57 16.61 -2.38 3.78
CA PHE A 57 17.35 -2.55 5.02
C PHE A 57 16.56 -3.33 6.07
N PHE A 58 15.33 -2.87 6.37
CA PHE A 58 14.47 -3.54 7.34
C PHE A 58 13.95 -4.88 6.83
N GLY A 59 13.78 -5.05 5.51
CA GLY A 59 13.45 -6.34 4.91
C GLY A 59 14.56 -7.38 5.11
N VAL A 60 15.82 -6.99 4.92
CA VAL A 60 16.98 -7.84 5.22
C VAL A 60 17.05 -8.16 6.70
N LEU A 61 16.86 -7.17 7.59
CA LEU A 61 16.82 -7.41 9.02
C LEU A 61 15.70 -8.39 9.39
N ALA A 62 14.49 -8.21 8.86
CA ALA A 62 13.38 -9.11 9.10
C ALA A 62 13.70 -10.54 8.67
N ALA A 63 14.35 -10.72 7.51
CA ALA A 63 14.78 -12.02 7.02
C ALA A 63 15.86 -12.66 7.92
N ILE A 64 16.81 -11.87 8.42
CA ILE A 64 17.85 -12.36 9.35
C ILE A 64 17.19 -12.80 10.66
N PHE A 65 16.34 -11.95 11.25
CA PHE A 65 15.65 -12.27 12.51
C PHE A 65 14.72 -13.47 12.36
N ALA A 66 14.08 -13.65 11.21
CA ALA A 66 13.24 -14.81 10.93
C ALA A 66 13.98 -16.16 11.08
N ASN A 67 15.31 -16.18 10.91
CA ASN A 67 16.13 -17.38 11.10
C ASN A 67 16.61 -17.58 12.55
N GLY A 68 16.34 -16.64 13.47
CA GLY A 68 16.84 -16.64 14.85
C GLY A 68 16.03 -17.46 15.87
N GLY A 69 15.26 -18.46 15.43
CA GLY A 69 14.33 -19.22 16.29
C GLY A 69 13.05 -18.44 16.63
N ASP A 70 12.28 -18.87 17.63
CA ASP A 70 10.93 -18.34 17.91
C ASP A 70 10.91 -16.83 18.21
N VAL A 71 11.82 -16.35 19.05
CA VAL A 71 11.89 -14.93 19.42
C VAL A 71 12.34 -14.07 18.23
N GLY A 72 13.31 -14.54 17.46
CA GLY A 72 13.75 -13.88 16.24
C GLY A 72 12.64 -13.83 15.19
N GLY A 73 11.93 -14.95 15.00
CA GLY A 73 10.77 -15.07 14.12
C GLY A 73 9.70 -14.03 14.43
N LEU A 74 9.35 -13.89 15.70
CA LEU A 74 8.37 -12.90 16.15
C LEU A 74 8.83 -11.47 15.84
N ILE A 75 10.11 -11.15 16.10
CA ILE A 75 10.68 -9.84 15.79
C ILE A 75 10.62 -9.57 14.28
N GLY A 76 10.99 -10.56 13.45
CA GLY A 76 10.93 -10.46 12.00
C GLY A 76 9.51 -10.17 11.49
N VAL A 77 8.51 -10.86 12.02
CA VAL A 77 7.10 -10.62 11.69
C VAL A 77 6.65 -9.22 12.10
N ILE A 78 7.03 -8.76 13.30
CA ILE A 78 6.70 -7.40 13.75
C ILE A 78 7.30 -6.35 12.80
N ILE A 79 8.56 -6.52 12.39
CA ILE A 79 9.21 -5.61 11.43
C ILE A 79 8.44 -5.59 10.11
N LEU A 80 8.07 -6.75 9.57
CA LEU A 80 7.29 -6.82 8.32
C LEU A 80 5.91 -6.18 8.45
N LEU A 81 5.22 -6.35 9.57
CA LEU A 81 3.92 -5.72 9.81
C LEU A 81 4.04 -4.20 9.88
N VAL A 82 5.07 -3.68 10.54
CA VAL A 82 5.35 -2.24 10.61
C VAL A 82 5.67 -1.68 9.22
N LEU A 83 6.53 -2.36 8.46
CA LEU A 83 6.83 -1.99 7.06
C LEU A 83 5.58 -2.00 6.19
N GLY A 84 4.77 -3.06 6.28
CA GLY A 84 3.52 -3.18 5.54
C GLY A 84 2.53 -2.06 5.89
N GLY A 85 2.46 -1.69 7.17
CA GLY A 85 1.65 -0.56 7.63
C GLY A 85 2.11 0.77 7.01
N PHE A 86 3.41 1.06 7.02
CA PHE A 86 3.93 2.28 6.38
C PHE A 86 3.72 2.28 4.87
N ALA A 87 3.92 1.14 4.20
CA ALA A 87 3.65 0.98 2.79
C ALA A 87 2.16 1.24 2.47
N ALA A 88 1.23 0.71 3.27
CA ALA A 88 -0.20 0.95 3.11
C ALA A 88 -0.56 2.43 3.26
N ILE A 89 0.01 3.14 4.23
CA ILE A 89 -0.19 4.59 4.41
C ILE A 89 0.35 5.36 3.21
N GLY A 90 1.55 5.01 2.72
CA GLY A 90 2.14 5.61 1.52
C GLY A 90 1.30 5.39 0.26
N LEU A 91 0.85 4.15 0.04
CA LEU A 91 0.04 3.80 -1.12
C LEU A 91 -1.34 4.47 -1.06
N SER A 92 -1.93 4.59 0.13
CA SER A 92 -3.18 5.32 0.35
C SER A 92 -3.05 6.83 0.05
N SER A 93 -1.88 7.42 0.33
CA SER A 93 -1.57 8.80 -0.08
C SER A 93 -1.48 8.96 -1.61
N ILE A 94 -0.92 7.97 -2.31
CA ILE A 94 -0.91 7.94 -3.79
C ILE A 94 -2.35 7.86 -4.31
N VAL A 95 -3.18 6.98 -3.75
CA VAL A 95 -4.61 6.89 -4.09
C VAL A 95 -5.31 8.22 -3.86
N SER A 96 -5.09 8.91 -2.74
CA SER A 96 -5.67 10.24 -2.49
C SER A 96 -5.24 11.26 -3.55
N THR A 97 -3.96 11.24 -3.94
CA THR A 97 -3.43 12.20 -4.93
C THR A 97 -3.98 11.93 -6.33
N LEU A 98 -4.05 10.65 -6.72
CA LEU A 98 -4.62 10.25 -8.01
C LEU A 98 -6.13 10.48 -8.06
N ARG A 99 -6.84 10.24 -6.95
CA ARG A 99 -8.29 10.48 -6.85
C ARG A 99 -8.62 11.93 -7.17
N ASP A 100 -7.88 12.87 -6.57
CA ASP A 100 -8.10 14.29 -6.77
C ASP A 100 -7.79 14.73 -8.22
N ARG A 101 -6.93 14.00 -8.94
CA ARG A 101 -6.61 14.24 -10.36
C ARG A 101 -7.58 13.58 -11.34
N LEU A 102 -7.99 12.35 -11.07
CA LEU A 102 -8.86 11.55 -11.95
C LEU A 102 -10.33 11.90 -11.80
N TYR A 103 -10.75 12.32 -10.61
CA TYR A 103 -12.14 12.61 -10.29
C TYR A 103 -12.31 13.96 -9.58
N PRO A 104 -11.91 15.08 -10.21
CA PRO A 104 -11.99 16.41 -9.60
C PRO A 104 -13.43 16.83 -9.25
N ASP A 105 -14.42 16.33 -10.00
CA ASP A 105 -15.84 16.69 -9.85
C ASP A 105 -16.58 15.88 -8.77
N LEU A 106 -15.98 14.79 -8.26
CA LEU A 106 -16.63 13.88 -7.30
C LEU A 106 -16.32 14.20 -5.83
N GLN A 107 -15.99 15.45 -5.50
CA GLN A 107 -15.63 15.89 -4.14
C GLN A 107 -16.70 15.52 -3.08
N GLY A 108 -17.98 15.40 -3.47
CA GLY A 108 -19.07 14.97 -2.58
C GLY A 108 -19.19 13.45 -2.32
N SER A 109 -18.51 12.59 -3.08
CA SER A 109 -18.54 11.12 -2.89
C SER A 109 -17.16 10.52 -2.63
N GLY A 110 -16.41 11.15 -1.73
CA GLY A 110 -14.98 10.87 -1.55
C GLY A 110 -14.60 9.39 -1.40
N MET A 111 -15.45 8.58 -0.74
CA MET A 111 -15.20 7.14 -0.59
C MET A 111 -15.39 6.37 -1.89
N LYS A 112 -16.42 6.67 -2.69
CA LYS A 112 -16.63 6.03 -3.99
C LYS A 112 -15.49 6.33 -4.95
N ALA A 113 -15.02 7.58 -4.97
CA ALA A 113 -13.88 7.99 -5.78
C ALA A 113 -12.57 7.33 -5.31
N ALA A 114 -12.36 7.18 -4.00
CA ALA A 114 -11.21 6.50 -3.43
C ALA A 114 -11.17 5.00 -3.81
N VAL A 115 -12.30 4.28 -3.67
CA VAL A 115 -12.40 2.87 -4.07
C VAL A 115 -12.14 2.70 -5.56
N LYS A 116 -12.77 3.51 -6.43
CA LYS A 116 -12.54 3.46 -7.88
C LYS A 116 -11.07 3.65 -8.24
N THR A 117 -10.42 4.63 -7.60
CA THR A 117 -9.00 4.91 -7.83
C THR A 117 -8.11 3.77 -7.35
N ALA A 118 -8.40 3.19 -6.19
CA ALA A 118 -7.65 2.04 -5.66
C ALA A 118 -7.76 0.81 -6.58
N VAL A 119 -8.97 0.52 -7.08
CA VAL A 119 -9.21 -0.57 -8.03
C VAL A 119 -8.44 -0.33 -9.33
N LEU A 120 -8.53 0.88 -9.90
CA LEU A 120 -7.77 1.23 -11.11
C LEU A 120 -6.27 1.09 -10.92
N LEU A 121 -5.75 1.49 -9.76
CA LEU A 121 -4.33 1.36 -9.45
C LEU A 121 -3.91 -0.12 -9.40
N ILE A 122 -4.69 -0.98 -8.74
CA ILE A 122 -4.41 -2.42 -8.69
C ILE A 122 -4.49 -3.05 -10.08
N LEU A 123 -5.50 -2.71 -10.88
CA LEU A 123 -5.61 -3.19 -12.25
C LEU A 123 -4.40 -2.76 -13.10
N ALA A 124 -3.93 -1.52 -12.94
CA ALA A 124 -2.74 -1.02 -13.63
C ALA A 124 -1.46 -1.77 -13.23
N THR A 125 -1.37 -2.33 -12.01
CA THR A 125 -0.24 -3.18 -11.61
C THR A 125 -0.31 -4.59 -12.19
N LEU A 126 -1.50 -5.04 -12.63
CA LEU A 126 -1.71 -6.36 -13.23
C LEU A 126 -1.56 -6.36 -14.75
N THR A 127 -1.63 -5.20 -15.40
CA THR A 127 -1.36 -5.06 -16.84
C THR A 127 0.14 -5.07 -17.09
N PRO A 128 0.67 -6.02 -17.88
CA PRO A 128 2.05 -5.94 -18.34
C PRO A 128 2.16 -4.75 -19.31
N PHE A 129 3.12 -3.87 -19.05
CA PHE A 129 3.54 -2.81 -19.98
C PHE A 129 4.60 -3.33 -20.94
#